data_AF-K9X731-F1
#
_entry.id   AF-K9X731-F1
#
_cell.length_a   1.000
_cell.length_b   1.000
_cell.length_c   1.000
_cell.angle_alpha   90.00
_cell.angle_beta   90.00
_cell.angle_gamma   90.00
#
_symmetry.space_group_name_H-M   'P 1'
#
loop_
_entity.id
_entity.type
_entity.pdbx_description
1 polymer ?
#
loop_
_entity_poly.entity_id
_entity_poly.type
_entity_poly.pdbx_seq_one_letter_code
_entity_poly.pdbx_strand_id
1 'polypeptide(L)'
;MIQGKLEVTIKINQLPEAKTVENGWQQFEVDCDGRILSITVKPKMWKKLTDAQANYPQWVAAIAGKLGQQTETGFVLEEPNIQTFEKKVKAEATDAAVVT
;
A
#
# COMPACT_ATOMS: atom_id res chain seq x y z
N MET A 1 21.39 2.64 -27.12
CA MET A 1 20.96 2.43 -25.72
C MET A 1 19.46 2.73 -25.66
N ILE A 2 18.64 1.87 -25.06
CA ILE A 2 17.20 2.10 -24.88
C ILE A 2 16.92 2.65 -23.49
N GLN A 3 15.96 3.57 -23.36
CA GLN A 3 15.50 4.07 -22.06
C GLN A 3 14.43 3.13 -21.50
N GLY A 4 14.51 2.83 -20.20
CA GLY A 4 13.52 2.04 -19.46
C GLY A 4 12.91 2.83 -18.31
N LYS A 5 11.69 2.47 -17.90
CA LYS A 5 11.05 2.98 -16.69
C LYS A 5 11.28 2.00 -15.54
N LEU A 6 11.79 2.49 -14.41
CA LEU A 6 11.89 1.72 -13.17
C LEU A 6 10.68 2.02 -12.29
N GLU A 7 9.90 0.99 -11.97
CA GLU A 7 8.76 1.08 -11.06
C GLU A 7 8.89 0.05 -9.94
N VAL A 8 8.36 0.38 -8.78
CA VAL A 8 8.27 -0.50 -7.61
C VAL A 8 6.82 -0.66 -7.20
N THR A 9 6.50 -1.76 -6.51
CA THR A 9 5.16 -2.00 -5.95
C THR A 9 5.28 -2.37 -4.50
N ILE A 10 4.60 -1.60 -3.64
CA ILE A 10 4.51 -1.80 -2.20
C ILE A 10 3.16 -2.44 -1.90
N LYS A 11 3.12 -3.45 -1.04
CA LYS A 11 1.86 -4.07 -0.60
C LYS A 11 1.60 -3.81 0.87
N ILE A 12 0.41 -3.31 1.17
CA ILE A 12 -0.08 -3.10 2.53
C ILE A 12 -1.43 -3.81 2.72
N ASN A 13 -1.74 -4.18 3.95
CA ASN A 13 -3.01 -4.80 4.35
C ASN A 13 -3.69 -4.06 5.51
N GLN A 14 -3.14 -2.90 5.89
CA GLN A 14 -3.65 -2.02 6.93
C GLN A 14 -3.55 -0.59 6.43
N LEU A 15 -4.48 0.26 6.86
CA LEU A 15 -4.48 1.67 6.50
C LEU A 15 -3.31 2.37 7.23
N PRO A 16 -2.40 3.06 6.52
CA PRO A 16 -1.30 3.76 7.16
C PRO A 16 -1.80 5.04 7.83
N GLU A 17 -1.05 5.54 8.81
CA GLU A 17 -1.29 6.87 9.37
C GLU A 17 -0.91 7.93 8.33
N ALA A 18 -1.86 8.79 7.99
CA ALA A 18 -1.68 9.83 7.00
C ALA A 18 -1.86 11.22 7.57
N LYS A 19 -1.08 12.17 7.05
CA LYS A 19 -1.20 13.60 7.29
C LYS A 19 -1.85 14.23 6.08
N THR A 20 -2.84 15.09 6.31
CA THR A 20 -3.40 15.90 5.23
C THR A 20 -2.45 17.06 4.93
N VAL A 21 -2.07 17.18 3.66
CA VAL A 21 -1.23 18.27 3.14
C VAL A 21 -2.04 19.14 2.18
N GLU A 22 -1.36 19.99 1.42
CA GLU A 22 -1.99 20.90 0.46
C GLU A 22 -2.96 20.18 -0.50
N ASN A 23 -4.03 20.88 -0.89
CA ASN A 23 -5.09 20.37 -1.77
C ASN A 23 -5.84 19.14 -1.22
N GLY A 24 -5.78 18.91 0.09
CA GLY A 24 -6.41 17.76 0.75
C GLY A 24 -5.72 16.42 0.47
N TRP A 25 -4.53 16.44 -0.12
CA TRP A 25 -3.78 15.23 -0.42
C TRP A 25 -3.32 14.57 0.88
N GLN A 26 -3.13 13.26 0.84
CA GLN A 26 -2.71 12.49 2.00
C GLN A 26 -1.27 12.06 1.80
N GLN A 27 -0.42 12.43 2.75
CA GLN A 27 0.97 12.00 2.83
C GLN A 27 1.12 10.96 3.94
N PHE A 28 1.75 9.84 3.64
CA PHE A 28 2.02 8.78 4.60
C PHE A 28 3.33 8.09 4.26
N GLU A 29 3.82 7.30 5.21
CA GLU A 29 5.06 6.54 5.09
C GLU A 29 4.77 5.05 5.19
N VAL A 30 5.55 4.25 4.47
CA VAL A 30 5.51 2.78 4.57
C VAL A 30 6.93 2.28 4.78
N ASP A 31 7.12 1.49 5.83
CA ASP A 31 8.38 0.79 6.09
C ASP A 31 8.45 -0.49 5.24
N CYS A 32 9.47 -0.56 4.40
CA CYS A 32 9.81 -1.71 3.57
C CYS A 32 11.17 -2.27 4.01
N ASP A 33 11.18 -3.02 5.13
CA ASP A 33 12.36 -3.67 5.71
C ASP A 33 13.49 -2.69 6.06
N GLY A 34 13.15 -1.58 6.72
CA GLY A 34 14.07 -0.51 7.10
C GLY A 34 14.29 0.54 6.01
N ARG A 35 13.59 0.44 4.87
CA ARG A 35 13.57 1.48 3.82
C ARG A 35 12.22 2.17 3.84
N ILE A 36 12.20 3.42 4.27
CA ILE A 36 10.97 4.19 4.40
C ILE A 36 10.61 4.82 3.05
N LEU A 37 9.42 4.49 2.52
CA LEU A 37 8.88 5.13 1.34
C LEU A 37 7.87 6.20 1.72
N SER A 38 8.17 7.45 1.38
CA SER A 38 7.23 8.58 1.54
C SER A 38 6.33 8.67 0.31
N ILE A 39 5.03 8.67 0.54
CA ILE A 39 4.00 8.57 -0.51
C ILE A 39 2.98 9.67 -0.30
N THR A 40 2.73 10.48 -1.33
CA THR A 40 1.66 11.49 -1.32
C THR A 40 0.63 11.17 -2.39
N VAL A 41 -0.63 11.01 -2.00
CA VAL A 41 -1.71 10.62 -2.90
C VAL A 41 -2.86 11.62 -2.89
N LYS A 42 -3.49 11.80 -4.06
CA LYS A 42 -4.71 12.59 -4.21
C LYS A 42 -5.87 11.98 -3.39
N PRO A 43 -6.86 12.78 -2.96
CA PRO A 43 -8.02 12.30 -2.20
C PRO A 43 -8.73 11.09 -2.84
N LYS A 44 -8.86 11.10 -4.17
CA LYS A 44 -9.49 10.00 -4.93
C LYS A 44 -8.74 8.66 -4.76
N MET A 45 -7.42 8.69 -4.66
CA MET A 45 -6.61 7.49 -4.48
C MET A 45 -6.64 7.04 -3.02
N TRP A 46 -6.53 7.97 -2.08
CA TRP A 46 -6.69 7.68 -0.65
C TRP A 46 -8.03 7.00 -0.34
N LYS A 47 -9.11 7.49 -0.97
CA LYS A 47 -10.46 6.91 -0.83
C LYS A 47 -10.51 5.41 -1.16
N LYS A 48 -9.67 4.91 -2.09
CA LYS A 48 -9.62 3.47 -2.38
C LYS A 48 -9.13 2.64 -1.18
N LEU A 49 -8.20 3.17 -0.39
CA LEU A 49 -7.70 2.51 0.81
C LEU A 49 -8.74 2.55 1.93
N THR A 50 -9.34 3.71 2.18
CA THR A 50 -10.36 3.85 3.23
C THR A 50 -11.61 3.03 2.91
N ASP A 51 -12.02 2.97 1.64
CA ASP A 51 -13.15 2.15 1.21
C ASP A 51 -12.82 0.66 1.38
N ALA A 52 -11.59 0.21 1.08
CA ALA A 52 -11.19 -1.18 1.33
C ALA A 52 -11.21 -1.51 2.83
N GLN A 53 -10.68 -0.64 3.67
CA GLN A 53 -10.68 -0.79 5.13
C GLN A 53 -12.09 -0.86 5.73
N ALA A 54 -13.04 -0.10 5.17
CA ALA A 54 -14.42 -0.07 5.64
C ALA A 54 -15.26 -1.25 5.15
N ASN A 55 -15.00 -1.76 3.94
CA ASN A 55 -15.88 -2.71 3.27
C ASN A 55 -15.36 -4.16 3.26
N TYR A 56 -14.06 -4.39 3.47
CA TYR A 56 -13.46 -5.72 3.39
C TYR A 56 -12.88 -6.16 4.74
N PRO A 57 -13.29 -7.34 5.27
CA PRO A 57 -12.73 -7.89 6.50
C PRO A 57 -11.21 -8.08 6.43
N GLN A 58 -10.73 -8.49 5.25
CA GLN A 58 -9.32 -8.54 4.90
C GLN A 58 -9.12 -7.98 3.50
N TRP A 59 -8.06 -7.19 3.33
CA TRP A 59 -7.72 -6.61 2.04
C TRP A 59 -6.21 -6.51 1.87
N VAL A 60 -5.79 -6.35 0.61
CA VAL A 60 -4.44 -5.96 0.24
C VAL A 60 -4.53 -4.82 -0.75
N ALA A 61 -3.73 -3.78 -0.55
CA ALA A 61 -3.50 -2.76 -1.55
C ALA A 61 -2.12 -2.92 -2.17
N ALA A 62 -2.06 -2.81 -3.49
CA ALA A 62 -0.82 -2.63 -4.23
C ALA A 62 -0.67 -1.14 -4.57
N ILE A 63 0.42 -0.54 -4.09
CA ILE A 63 0.80 0.84 -4.36
C ILE A 63 2.01 0.81 -5.29
N ALA A 64 1.75 1.01 -6.58
CA ALA A 64 2.77 1.08 -7.60
C ALA A 64 3.23 2.52 -7.82
N GLY A 65 4.48 2.72 -8.20
CA GLY A 65 4.99 4.03 -8.57
C GLY A 65 6.45 3.97 -9.02
N LYS A 66 6.96 5.10 -9.47
CA LYS A 66 8.37 5.28 -9.84
C LYS A 66 9.19 5.53 -8.57
N LEU A 67 10.37 4.91 -8.49
CA LEU A 67 11.32 5.21 -7.43
C LEU A 67 11.90 6.61 -7.67
N GLY A 68 11.50 7.56 -6.84
CA GLY A 68 11.87 8.98 -6.95
C GLY A 68 13.13 9.31 -6.15
N GLN A 69 13.18 10.56 -5.68
CA GLN A 69 14.29 11.08 -4.89
C GLN A 69 14.60 10.20 -3.67
N GLN A 70 15.90 9.94 -3.46
CA GLN A 70 16.39 9.32 -2.24
C GLN A 70 16.28 10.29 -1.04
N THR A 71 15.77 9.78 0.07
CA THR A 71 15.72 10.47 1.37
C THR A 71 16.78 9.90 2.31
N GLU A 72 16.89 10.43 3.52
CA GLU A 72 17.80 9.90 4.55
C GLU A 72 17.52 8.42 4.87
N THR A 73 16.24 8.02 4.88
CA THR A 73 15.78 6.70 5.35
C THR A 73 15.20 5.83 4.23
N GLY A 74 15.12 6.31 3.00
CA GLY A 74 14.59 5.56 1.86
C GLY A 74 14.36 6.42 0.63
N PHE A 75 13.12 6.46 0.13
CA PHE A 75 12.80 7.10 -1.16
C PHE A 75 11.42 7.75 -1.17
N VAL A 76 11.23 8.72 -2.06
CA VAL A 76 9.89 9.22 -2.43
C VAL A 76 9.31 8.30 -3.50
N LEU A 77 8.05 7.87 -3.34
CA LEU A 77 7.33 7.17 -4.40
C LEU A 77 6.63 8.19 -5.31
N GLU A 78 7.15 8.34 -6.52
CA GLU A 78 6.60 9.22 -7.54
C GLU A 78 5.48 8.53 -8.34
N GLU A 79 4.55 9.33 -8.87
CA GLU A 79 3.43 8.87 -9.69
C GLU A 79 2.64 7.70 -9.05
N PRO A 80 2.24 7.77 -7.77
CA PRO A 80 1.65 6.64 -7.10
C PRO A 80 0.30 6.26 -7.72
N ASN A 81 0.05 4.96 -7.84
CA ASN A 81 -1.21 4.37 -8.24
C ASN A 81 -1.61 3.25 -7.28
N ILE A 82 -2.84 3.30 -6.78
CA ILE A 82 -3.37 2.36 -5.80
C ILE A 82 -4.42 1.45 -6.43
N GLN A 83 -4.25 0.15 -6.22
CA GLN A 83 -5.25 -0.88 -6.45
C GLN A 83 -5.52 -1.62 -5.15
N THR A 84 -6.78 -1.88 -4.82
CA THR A 84 -7.19 -2.61 -3.62
C THR A 84 -7.92 -3.89 -4.02
N PHE A 85 -7.67 -4.95 -3.26
CA PHE A 85 -8.22 -6.28 -3.49
C PHE A 85 -8.77 -6.82 -2.18
N GLU A 86 -10.01 -7.32 -2.21
CA GLU A 86 -10.57 -8.10 -1.11
C GLU A 86 -9.82 -9.44 -1.00
N LYS A 87 -9.37 -9.78 0.20
CA LYS A 87 -8.90 -11.14 0.52
C LYS A 87 -10.07 -11.91 1.11
N LYS A 88 -10.57 -12.89 0.37
CA LYS A 88 -11.47 -13.89 0.93
C LYS A 88 -10.64 -14.85 1.76
N VAL A 89 -10.95 -14.95 3.06
CA VAL A 89 -10.42 -16.02 3.91
C VAL A 89 -10.84 -17.33 3.23
N LYS A 90 -9.88 -18.10 2.70
CA LYS A 90 -10.15 -19.52 2.49
C LYS A 90 -10.39 -20.05 3.89
N ALA A 91 -11.58 -20.58 4.17
CA ALA A 91 -11.80 -21.34 5.38
C ALA A 91 -10.63 -22.34 5.46
N GLU A 92 -9.71 -22.11 6.39
CA GLU A 92 -8.75 -23.13 6.74
C GLU A 92 -9.64 -24.30 7.14
N ALA A 93 -9.54 -25.40 6.38
CA ALA A 93 -10.18 -26.62 6.77
C ALA A 93 -9.70 -26.87 8.20
N THR A 94 -10.63 -26.76 9.14
CA THR A 94 -10.44 -27.18 10.52
C THR A 94 -10.03 -28.64 10.46
N ASP A 95 -8.73 -28.91 10.35
CA ASP A 95 -8.18 -30.24 10.53
C ASP A 95 -8.09 -30.45 12.05
N ALA A 96 -9.28 -30.56 12.66
CA ALA A 96 -9.42 -31.13 13.98
C ALA A 96 -9.37 -32.66 13.83
N ALA A 97 -8.19 -33.16 13.46
CA ALA A 97 -7.81 -34.53 13.76
C ALA A 97 -7.48 -34.60 15.26
N VAL A 98 -8.52 -34.62 16.10
CA VAL A 98 -8.41 -35.23 17.43
C VAL A 98 -8.40 -36.73 17.19
N VAL A 99 -7.18 -37.27 17.05
CA VAL A 99 -6.90 -38.70 17.16
C VAL A 99 -6.51 -38.98 18.59
N THR A 100 -7.15 -40.03 19.13
CA THR A 100 -6.92 -40.79 20.39
C THR A 100 -7.26 -40.13 21.72
#